data_AF-A0A2V6H7D3-F1
#
_entry.id   AF-A0A2V6H7D3-F1
#
_cell.length_a   1.000
_cell.length_b   1.000
_cell.length_c   1.000
_cell.angle_alpha   90.00
_cell.angle_beta   90.00
_cell.angle_gamma   90.00
#
_symmetry.space_group_name_H-M   'P 1'
#
loop_
_entity.id
_entity.type
_entity.pdbx_description
1 polymer ?
#
loop_
_entity_poly.entity_id
_entity_poly.type
_entity_poly.pdbx_seq_one_letter_code
_entity_poly.pdbx_strand_id
1 'polypeptide(L)'
;PYAKQYRVEYWTGNDPMHLHTDRKDEWRLFPKAEVNHGSGGDDYVRLSGKARSVRFLRILMNQSSGTSVQLSNDIRDGVGFAIREISIGRIDGNGRLHDYVRHAADRHKQTIIYASSTDPWHRAEDIDYNIEQPGLDFILTSDLTNHLPVLAPVGVLYDTPENATAEIQYLLKRQYPVEGIELGEEPDGQWVSPEDYAALYAGVVHRLSSLSPSLKLGGPSLQNFESRLLTWPDPSGNRSWMNRFLKYIHKAGCPFDFFSFEFYPFDDVCSDAAPQLLETPKRLGVMMTSLRADGVPTDIPWLMAEYGYSVFAGRPEVDIQGALFQADVVGSFLTQGGAKAYLYGYEPNYLTDELKCSWGNLMMLQLNPNSEQVNRLSGYYGAQLITKEWMHPTNEAHDVFSVTIKQRGSRSAPAVRVYAVHRPDKQWTLLAINKHPKHAARLTVQFKFSDTQPPVSFAGQVEIIQFTRQQYAWRDEGPNGHPIRSLPPTYFRGDASASYLLPPYSLTVLRGRLPDSH
;
A
#
# COMPACT_ATOMS: atom_id res chain seq x y z
N PRO A 1 27.92 -9.19 -17.99
CA PRO A 1 28.62 -9.50 -16.72
C PRO A 1 28.23 -10.84 -16.06
N TYR A 2 29.20 -11.69 -15.70
CA TYR A 2 28.99 -12.89 -14.86
C TYR A 2 29.29 -12.62 -13.38
N ALA A 3 28.88 -13.52 -12.47
CA ALA A 3 29.21 -13.45 -11.04
C ALA A 3 30.61 -14.00 -10.74
N LYS A 4 31.49 -13.18 -10.18
CA LYS A 4 32.81 -13.59 -9.64
C LYS A 4 32.67 -14.24 -8.27
N GLN A 5 31.74 -13.73 -7.46
CA GLN A 5 31.42 -14.28 -6.15
C GLN A 5 29.93 -14.55 -6.04
N TYR A 6 29.59 -15.79 -5.72
CA TYR A 6 28.22 -16.19 -5.48
C TYR A 6 28.16 -17.39 -4.54
N ARG A 7 27.01 -17.60 -3.93
CA ARG A 7 26.72 -18.79 -3.15
C ARG A 7 25.40 -19.42 -3.55
N VAL A 8 25.33 -20.74 -3.43
CA VAL A 8 24.08 -21.48 -3.63
C VAL A 8 23.59 -22.03 -2.31
N GLU A 9 22.34 -21.74 -2.00
CA GLU A 9 21.69 -22.05 -0.74
C GLU A 9 20.40 -22.84 -0.98
N TYR A 10 19.95 -23.55 0.03
CA TYR A 10 18.64 -24.20 0.05
C TYR A 10 17.80 -23.71 1.22
N TRP A 11 16.49 -23.62 1.01
CA TRP A 11 15.55 -23.27 2.08
C TRP A 11 15.25 -24.50 2.93
N THR A 12 15.17 -24.33 4.25
CA THR A 12 14.80 -25.44 5.16
C THR A 12 13.30 -25.62 5.33
N GLY A 13 12.49 -24.62 4.99
CA GLY A 13 11.04 -24.62 5.16
C GLY A 13 10.26 -24.98 3.89
N ASN A 14 8.95 -24.75 3.93
CA ASN A 14 8.02 -25.10 2.85
C ASN A 14 7.67 -23.91 1.94
N ASP A 15 7.94 -22.69 2.38
CA ASP A 15 7.71 -21.47 1.60
C ASP A 15 8.74 -20.43 2.04
N PRO A 16 9.67 -20.01 1.17
CA PRO A 16 10.63 -18.96 1.49
C PRO A 16 10.07 -17.54 1.37
N MET A 17 8.94 -17.33 0.68
CA MET A 17 8.39 -15.98 0.43
C MET A 17 7.40 -15.57 1.52
N HIS A 18 6.61 -16.51 2.04
CA HIS A 18 5.62 -16.25 3.09
C HIS A 18 6.14 -16.72 4.45
N LEU A 19 6.88 -15.85 5.11
CA LEU A 19 7.52 -16.18 6.38
C LEU A 19 6.53 -16.17 7.54
N HIS A 20 6.72 -17.10 8.47
CA HIS A 20 5.91 -17.19 9.67
C HIS A 20 6.75 -16.95 10.92
N THR A 21 6.11 -16.31 11.88
CA THR A 21 6.82 -15.80 13.05
C THR A 21 7.17 -16.86 14.09
N ASP A 22 6.50 -18.00 14.04
CA ASP A 22 6.70 -19.18 14.88
C ASP A 22 7.70 -20.18 14.27
N ARG A 23 8.15 -19.94 13.04
CA ARG A 23 9.08 -20.81 12.32
C ARG A 23 10.52 -20.28 12.36
N LYS A 24 11.46 -21.20 12.27
CA LYS A 24 12.91 -20.93 12.25
C LYS A 24 13.55 -21.30 10.91
N ASP A 25 12.76 -21.29 9.85
CA ASP A 25 13.22 -21.65 8.51
C ASP A 25 14.23 -20.65 7.97
N GLU A 26 15.31 -21.12 7.36
CA GLU A 26 16.42 -20.28 6.92
C GLU A 26 17.02 -20.78 5.60
N TRP A 27 17.74 -19.88 4.93
CA TRP A 27 18.60 -20.24 3.81
C TRP A 27 19.89 -20.84 4.35
N ARG A 28 20.22 -22.06 3.91
CA ARG A 28 21.44 -22.76 4.29
C ARG A 28 22.35 -22.95 3.10
N LEU A 29 23.61 -22.57 3.27
CA LEU A 29 24.66 -22.81 2.30
C LEU A 29 24.84 -24.32 2.06
N PHE A 30 24.90 -24.73 0.80
CA PHE A 30 25.33 -26.10 0.48
C PHE A 30 26.84 -26.26 0.77
N PRO A 31 27.30 -27.44 1.25
CA PRO A 31 28.67 -27.61 1.75
C PRO A 31 29.83 -27.26 0.81
N LYS A 32 29.58 -27.21 -0.50
CA LYS A 32 30.58 -26.92 -1.53
C LYS A 32 30.11 -25.84 -2.52
N ALA A 33 29.19 -24.98 -2.09
CA ALA A 33 28.52 -24.04 -2.97
C ALA A 33 28.85 -22.58 -2.68
N GLU A 34 30.01 -22.32 -2.10
CA GLU A 34 30.59 -20.98 -2.01
C GLU A 34 31.62 -20.83 -3.13
N VAL A 35 31.39 -19.89 -4.03
CA VAL A 35 32.25 -19.64 -5.19
C VAL A 35 32.80 -18.24 -5.08
N ASN A 36 34.13 -18.14 -5.00
CA ASN A 36 34.84 -16.87 -4.80
C ASN A 36 35.61 -16.38 -6.04
N HIS A 37 35.74 -17.23 -7.06
CA HIS A 37 36.55 -16.97 -8.26
C HIS A 37 35.85 -17.50 -9.51
N GLY A 38 34.60 -17.09 -9.72
CA GLY A 38 33.87 -17.41 -10.95
C GLY A 38 34.56 -16.82 -12.18
N SER A 39 34.55 -17.55 -13.29
CA SER A 39 35.16 -17.17 -14.57
C SER A 39 34.14 -16.77 -15.65
N GLY A 40 32.84 -17.01 -15.40
CA GLY A 40 31.81 -16.90 -16.42
C GLY A 40 31.83 -18.05 -17.43
N GLY A 41 30.95 -17.97 -18.43
CA GLY A 41 30.73 -19.06 -19.40
C GLY A 41 29.87 -20.19 -18.82
N ASP A 42 30.01 -21.39 -19.38
CA ASP A 42 29.37 -22.60 -18.85
C ASP A 42 30.23 -23.14 -17.69
N ASP A 43 29.71 -23.04 -16.46
CA ASP A 43 30.40 -23.45 -15.23
C ASP A 43 29.61 -24.56 -14.51
N TYR A 44 30.34 -25.50 -13.88
CA TYR A 44 29.77 -26.65 -13.18
C TYR A 44 30.20 -26.66 -11.72
N VAL A 45 29.27 -26.34 -10.82
CA VAL A 45 29.53 -26.34 -9.37
C VAL A 45 28.91 -27.55 -8.70
N ARG A 46 29.75 -28.36 -8.05
CA ARG A 46 29.26 -29.49 -7.24
C ARG A 46 28.83 -28.99 -5.86
N LEU A 47 27.53 -28.83 -5.66
CA LEU A 47 26.94 -28.29 -4.41
C LEU A 47 27.22 -29.13 -3.16
N SER A 48 27.19 -30.47 -3.27
CA SER A 48 27.41 -31.38 -2.13
C SER A 48 27.97 -32.74 -2.55
N GLY A 49 28.60 -33.44 -1.59
CA GLY A 49 29.05 -34.83 -1.79
C GLY A 49 27.92 -35.86 -1.66
N LYS A 50 26.84 -35.53 -0.93
CA LYS A 50 25.64 -36.37 -0.75
C LYS A 50 24.43 -35.65 -1.32
N ALA A 51 23.62 -36.37 -2.10
CA ALA A 51 22.35 -35.84 -2.61
C ALA A 51 21.44 -35.42 -1.46
N ARG A 52 20.75 -34.29 -1.63
CA ARG A 52 19.78 -33.75 -0.67
C ARG A 52 18.47 -33.49 -1.41
N SER A 53 17.35 -33.82 -0.75
CA SER A 53 16.04 -33.40 -1.24
C SER A 53 15.86 -31.93 -0.92
N VAL A 54 15.64 -31.10 -1.94
CA VAL A 54 15.51 -29.65 -1.83
C VAL A 54 14.39 -29.19 -2.74
N ARG A 55 13.48 -28.36 -2.20
CA ARG A 55 12.38 -27.77 -2.96
C ARG A 55 12.70 -26.37 -3.48
N PHE A 56 13.39 -25.56 -2.68
CA PHE A 56 13.75 -24.19 -3.03
C PHE A 56 15.25 -24.01 -2.92
N LEU A 57 15.80 -23.35 -3.93
CA LEU A 57 17.22 -23.04 -4.05
C LEU A 57 17.35 -21.55 -4.35
N ARG A 58 18.35 -20.91 -3.75
CA ARG A 58 18.70 -19.51 -3.99
C ARG A 58 20.13 -19.44 -4.48
N ILE A 59 20.37 -18.69 -5.54
CA ILE A 59 21.71 -18.29 -5.98
C ILE A 59 21.86 -16.83 -5.58
N LEU A 60 22.67 -16.57 -4.55
CA LEU A 60 22.96 -15.22 -4.10
C LEU A 60 24.28 -14.77 -4.74
N MET A 61 24.22 -13.80 -5.64
CA MET A 61 25.37 -13.27 -6.35
C MET A 61 25.82 -11.96 -5.71
N ASN A 62 27.05 -11.91 -5.21
CA ASN A 62 27.55 -10.81 -4.38
C ASN A 62 28.52 -9.89 -5.12
N GLN A 63 29.25 -10.43 -6.13
CA GLN A 63 30.24 -9.64 -6.85
C GLN A 63 30.16 -9.88 -8.35
N SER A 64 29.84 -8.83 -9.10
CA SER A 64 29.84 -8.85 -10.56
C SER A 64 31.25 -8.75 -11.15
N SER A 65 31.45 -9.40 -12.29
CA SER A 65 32.64 -9.26 -13.13
C SER A 65 32.87 -7.82 -13.60
N GLY A 66 31.82 -7.05 -13.85
CA GLY A 66 31.92 -5.72 -14.46
C GLY A 66 32.20 -5.77 -15.97
N THR A 67 32.08 -6.95 -16.61
CA THR A 67 32.49 -7.16 -18.01
C THR A 67 31.29 -7.24 -18.95
N SER A 68 31.48 -6.79 -20.19
CA SER A 68 30.57 -7.03 -21.31
C SER A 68 31.25 -7.91 -22.37
N VAL A 69 30.44 -8.71 -23.08
CA VAL A 69 30.91 -9.54 -24.20
C VAL A 69 31.14 -8.70 -25.46
N GLN A 70 30.46 -7.55 -25.56
CA GLN A 70 30.59 -6.62 -26.68
C GLN A 70 31.11 -5.27 -26.18
N LEU A 71 31.85 -4.56 -27.03
CA LEU A 71 32.18 -3.16 -26.78
C LEU A 71 30.87 -2.36 -26.85
N SER A 72 30.39 -1.94 -25.70
CA SER A 72 29.20 -1.12 -25.55
C SER A 72 29.52 0.09 -24.68
N ASN A 73 28.95 1.23 -25.06
CA ASN A 73 28.98 2.43 -24.22
C ASN A 73 27.84 2.45 -23.21
N ASP A 74 26.93 1.48 -23.27
CA ASP A 74 25.87 1.33 -22.30
C ASP A 74 26.39 0.64 -21.05
N ILE A 75 26.35 1.35 -19.92
CA ILE A 75 26.82 0.84 -18.63
C ILE A 75 26.04 -0.42 -18.20
N ARG A 76 24.79 -0.57 -18.64
CA ARG A 76 23.91 -1.73 -18.34
C ARG A 76 24.52 -3.05 -18.78
N ASP A 77 25.30 -3.05 -19.87
CA ASP A 77 25.96 -4.25 -20.38
C ASP A 77 27.10 -4.75 -19.46
N GLY A 78 27.62 -3.87 -18.60
CA GLY A 78 28.70 -4.15 -17.67
C GLY A 78 28.27 -4.33 -16.21
N VAL A 79 27.09 -3.85 -15.80
CA VAL A 79 26.62 -3.90 -14.40
C VAL A 79 25.68 -5.07 -14.11
N GLY A 80 25.51 -5.41 -12.83
CA GLY A 80 24.63 -6.51 -12.42
C GLY A 80 25.15 -7.90 -12.80
N PHE A 81 24.25 -8.81 -13.12
CA PHE A 81 24.57 -10.21 -13.41
C PHE A 81 23.74 -10.70 -14.59
N ALA A 82 24.36 -11.49 -15.47
CA ALA A 82 23.71 -12.16 -16.58
C ALA A 82 23.79 -13.67 -16.38
N ILE A 83 22.64 -14.32 -16.43
CA ILE A 83 22.49 -15.77 -16.43
C ILE A 83 21.71 -16.14 -17.68
N ARG A 84 22.30 -16.99 -18.53
CA ARG A 84 21.64 -17.49 -19.74
C ARG A 84 20.69 -18.64 -19.43
N GLU A 85 21.17 -19.61 -18.64
CA GLU A 85 20.45 -20.84 -18.33
C GLU A 85 20.96 -21.40 -17.00
N ILE A 86 20.10 -22.10 -16.25
CA ILE A 86 20.46 -22.75 -14.99
C ILE A 86 20.07 -24.21 -15.05
N SER A 87 21.04 -25.11 -14.91
CA SER A 87 20.82 -26.54 -14.74
C SER A 87 21.11 -26.96 -13.30
N ILE A 88 20.19 -27.66 -12.65
CA ILE A 88 20.33 -28.12 -11.26
C ILE A 88 19.82 -29.55 -11.16
N GLY A 89 20.66 -30.45 -10.65
CA GLY A 89 20.21 -31.79 -10.37
C GLY A 89 21.26 -32.71 -9.80
N ARG A 90 21.18 -33.99 -10.15
CA ARG A 90 22.04 -35.04 -9.60
C ARG A 90 23.04 -35.50 -10.65
N ILE A 91 24.31 -35.58 -10.26
CA ILE A 91 25.34 -36.23 -11.07
C ILE A 91 25.28 -37.75 -10.81
N ASP A 92 25.16 -38.54 -11.88
CA ASP A 92 25.16 -40.01 -11.81
C ASP A 92 26.58 -40.61 -11.68
N GLY A 93 26.67 -41.93 -11.59
CA GLY A 93 27.95 -42.63 -11.43
C GLY A 93 28.92 -42.45 -12.60
N ASN A 94 28.42 -42.02 -13.76
CA ASN A 94 29.20 -41.76 -14.98
C ASN A 94 29.56 -40.28 -15.13
N GLY A 95 29.24 -39.43 -14.14
CA GLY A 95 29.53 -38.01 -14.18
C GLY A 95 28.50 -37.19 -14.98
N ARG A 96 27.40 -37.78 -15.43
CA ARG A 96 26.36 -37.06 -16.20
C ARG A 96 25.39 -36.37 -15.26
N LEU A 97 25.10 -35.10 -15.53
CA LEU A 97 24.06 -34.35 -14.84
C LEU A 97 22.67 -34.82 -15.30
N HIS A 98 21.88 -35.35 -14.37
CA HIS A 98 20.45 -35.46 -14.53
C HIS A 98 19.81 -34.15 -14.06
N ASP A 99 19.46 -33.30 -15.01
CA ASP A 99 18.83 -32.01 -14.72
C ASP A 99 17.41 -32.19 -14.18
N TYR A 100 17.05 -31.41 -13.17
CA TYR A 100 15.70 -31.32 -12.62
C TYR A 100 15.03 -30.00 -12.94
N VAL A 101 15.77 -29.04 -13.52
CA VAL A 101 15.18 -27.82 -14.07
C VAL A 101 14.44 -28.18 -15.35
N ARG A 102 13.22 -27.68 -15.47
CA ARG A 102 12.42 -27.81 -16.68
C ARG A 102 12.60 -26.54 -17.50
N HIS A 103 13.17 -26.69 -18.69
CA HIS A 103 13.48 -25.60 -19.61
C HIS A 103 12.35 -25.43 -20.65
N ALA A 104 11.74 -24.25 -20.70
CA ALA A 104 10.69 -23.85 -21.63
C ALA A 104 10.62 -22.32 -21.70
N ALA A 105 10.30 -21.78 -22.88
CA ALA A 105 10.03 -20.34 -23.05
C ALA A 105 8.72 -19.89 -22.38
N ASP A 106 7.83 -20.83 -22.08
CA ASP A 106 6.51 -20.60 -21.49
C ASP A 106 6.60 -20.65 -19.95
N ARG A 107 6.24 -19.54 -19.29
CA ARG A 107 6.28 -19.40 -17.82
C ARG A 107 5.46 -20.45 -17.08
N HIS A 108 4.43 -21.02 -17.71
CA HIS A 108 3.58 -22.05 -17.11
C HIS A 108 4.17 -23.47 -17.27
N LYS A 109 5.22 -23.62 -18.07
CA LYS A 109 5.92 -24.90 -18.32
C LYS A 109 7.33 -24.92 -17.75
N GLN A 110 7.98 -23.77 -17.61
CA GLN A 110 9.30 -23.57 -17.01
C GLN A 110 9.28 -23.85 -15.50
N THR A 111 10.39 -24.30 -14.92
CA THR A 111 10.57 -24.26 -13.46
C THR A 111 10.50 -22.80 -12.98
N ILE A 112 9.65 -22.50 -12.00
CA ILE A 112 9.49 -21.12 -11.48
C ILE A 112 10.84 -20.59 -10.98
N ILE A 113 11.22 -19.42 -11.50
CA ILE A 113 12.42 -18.67 -11.11
C ILE A 113 11.96 -17.28 -10.68
N TYR A 114 12.41 -16.85 -9.50
CA TYR A 114 12.28 -15.48 -9.03
C TYR A 114 13.64 -14.80 -9.14
N ALA A 115 13.65 -13.55 -9.61
CA ALA A 115 14.83 -12.70 -9.67
C ALA A 115 14.57 -11.44 -8.85
N SER A 116 15.60 -10.92 -8.19
CA SER A 116 15.51 -9.69 -7.38
C SER A 116 15.32 -8.43 -8.21
N SER A 117 15.59 -8.51 -9.52
CA SER A 117 15.31 -7.48 -10.50
C SER A 117 15.36 -8.14 -11.88
N THR A 118 14.31 -7.95 -12.66
CA THR A 118 14.40 -8.05 -14.11
C THR A 118 14.26 -6.61 -14.58
N ASP A 119 15.22 -6.12 -15.36
CA ASP A 119 15.07 -4.83 -16.06
C ASP A 119 14.68 -5.09 -17.52
N PRO A 120 13.40 -5.43 -17.81
CA PRO A 120 12.94 -5.52 -19.18
C PRO A 120 12.29 -4.22 -19.64
N TRP A 121 12.39 -3.07 -18.94
CA TRP A 121 11.54 -1.91 -19.23
C TRP A 121 12.25 -0.76 -19.94
N HIS A 122 13.52 -0.91 -20.27
CA HIS A 122 14.31 0.14 -20.91
C HIS A 122 14.79 -0.21 -22.32
N ARG A 123 14.12 -1.13 -23.03
CA ARG A 123 14.37 -1.34 -24.48
C ARG A 123 13.31 -0.60 -25.27
N ALA A 124 13.67 -0.18 -26.49
CA ALA A 124 12.75 0.53 -27.37
C ALA A 124 11.49 -0.30 -27.73
N GLU A 125 11.58 -1.63 -27.67
CA GLU A 125 10.45 -2.53 -27.93
C GLU A 125 9.46 -2.63 -26.76
N ASP A 126 9.84 -2.20 -25.55
CA ASP A 126 8.99 -2.25 -24.36
C ASP A 126 8.10 -1.00 -24.22
N ILE A 127 8.22 -0.03 -25.15
CA ILE A 127 7.34 1.15 -25.20
C ILE A 127 5.93 0.71 -25.56
N ASP A 128 4.98 0.87 -24.63
CA ASP A 128 3.56 0.70 -24.91
C ASP A 128 2.95 2.02 -25.43
N TYR A 129 2.80 2.11 -26.75
CA TYR A 129 2.20 3.26 -27.41
C TYR A 129 0.69 3.43 -27.13
N ASN A 130 0.06 2.51 -26.41
CA ASN A 130 -1.35 2.62 -26.00
C ASN A 130 -1.52 3.22 -24.61
N ILE A 131 -0.43 3.50 -23.90
CA ILE A 131 -0.45 4.10 -22.56
C ILE A 131 0.10 5.53 -22.64
N GLU A 132 -0.66 6.49 -22.13
CA GLU A 132 -0.19 7.85 -21.93
C GLU A 132 0.35 8.00 -20.50
N GLN A 133 1.53 8.60 -20.36
CA GLN A 133 2.10 8.95 -19.05
C GLN A 133 1.99 10.47 -18.89
N PRO A 134 1.04 10.97 -18.07
CA PRO A 134 0.87 12.41 -17.91
C PRO A 134 2.14 13.01 -17.30
N GLY A 135 2.64 14.08 -17.92
CA GLY A 135 3.80 14.79 -17.39
C GLY A 135 3.49 15.50 -16.07
N LEU A 136 4.52 15.71 -15.24
CA LEU A 136 4.39 16.38 -13.92
C LEU A 136 3.65 17.72 -13.99
N ASP A 137 3.90 18.53 -15.03
CA ASP A 137 3.20 19.80 -15.21
C ASP A 137 1.70 19.64 -15.40
N PHE A 138 1.28 18.65 -16.20
CA PHE A 138 -0.13 18.41 -16.44
C PHE A 138 -0.85 18.10 -15.13
N ILE A 139 -0.27 17.21 -14.31
CA ILE A 139 -0.84 16.85 -13.00
C ILE A 139 -0.82 18.05 -12.05
N LEU A 140 0.33 18.70 -11.86
CA LEU A 140 0.55 19.72 -10.82
C LEU A 140 -0.09 21.08 -11.13
N THR A 141 -0.40 21.37 -12.39
CA THR A 141 -1.12 22.59 -12.78
C THR A 141 -2.63 22.37 -12.94
N SER A 142 -3.10 21.12 -12.91
CA SER A 142 -4.52 20.79 -12.94
C SER A 142 -5.18 20.94 -11.57
N ASP A 143 -6.51 20.80 -11.54
CA ASP A 143 -7.29 20.77 -10.32
C ASP A 143 -7.22 19.41 -9.57
N LEU A 144 -6.47 18.42 -10.09
CA LEU A 144 -6.37 17.08 -9.49
C LEU A 144 -5.86 17.13 -8.04
N THR A 145 -4.95 18.06 -7.73
CA THR A 145 -4.38 18.22 -6.40
C THR A 145 -5.27 19.04 -5.46
N ASN A 146 -6.37 19.61 -5.97
CA ASN A 146 -7.17 20.63 -5.29
C ASN A 146 -6.29 21.80 -4.76
N HIS A 147 -5.21 22.10 -5.48
CA HIS A 147 -4.17 23.07 -5.12
C HIS A 147 -3.48 22.80 -3.76
N LEU A 148 -3.49 21.55 -3.29
CA LEU A 148 -2.77 21.11 -2.10
C LEU A 148 -1.39 20.54 -2.48
N PRO A 149 -0.41 20.54 -1.56
CA PRO A 149 0.87 19.88 -1.79
C PRO A 149 0.70 18.38 -2.05
N VAL A 150 1.45 17.84 -3.02
CA VAL A 150 1.44 16.41 -3.35
C VAL A 150 2.55 15.66 -2.63
N LEU A 151 2.31 14.39 -2.30
CA LEU A 151 3.39 13.45 -2.02
C LEU A 151 4.01 13.04 -3.37
N ALA A 152 5.28 13.34 -3.60
CA ALA A 152 5.95 13.06 -4.87
C ALA A 152 6.82 11.80 -4.73
N PRO A 153 6.55 10.72 -5.48
CA PRO A 153 7.39 9.53 -5.44
C PRO A 153 8.66 9.73 -6.28
N VAL A 154 9.76 9.07 -5.90
CA VAL A 154 10.95 8.88 -6.74
C VAL A 154 11.36 7.41 -6.74
N GLY A 155 11.89 6.94 -7.87
CA GLY A 155 12.37 5.57 -7.97
C GLY A 155 13.65 5.32 -7.16
N VAL A 156 13.73 4.13 -6.55
CA VAL A 156 14.94 3.67 -5.82
C VAL A 156 15.46 2.34 -6.38
N LEU A 157 14.58 1.37 -6.65
CA LEU A 157 14.97 0.05 -7.18
C LEU A 157 15.19 0.04 -8.69
N TYR A 158 14.25 0.64 -9.43
CA TYR A 158 14.26 0.68 -10.90
C TYR A 158 14.47 2.11 -11.42
N ASP A 159 15.38 2.84 -10.77
CA ASP A 159 15.77 4.18 -11.20
C ASP A 159 17.19 4.52 -10.72
N THR A 160 17.67 5.70 -11.09
CA THR A 160 18.98 6.21 -10.70
C THR A 160 18.85 7.40 -9.76
N PRO A 161 19.79 7.58 -8.81
CA PRO A 161 19.82 8.78 -7.99
C PRO A 161 19.93 10.08 -8.79
N GLU A 162 20.52 10.05 -9.99
CA GLU A 162 20.56 11.16 -10.94
C GLU A 162 19.17 11.56 -11.44
N ASN A 163 18.33 10.58 -11.83
CA ASN A 163 16.96 10.84 -12.28
C ASN A 163 16.10 11.40 -11.15
N ALA A 164 16.15 10.79 -9.96
CA ALA A 164 15.48 11.33 -8.77
C ALA A 164 15.92 12.78 -8.47
N THR A 165 17.23 13.06 -8.57
CA THR A 165 17.76 14.43 -8.40
C THR A 165 17.20 15.38 -9.45
N ALA A 166 17.16 14.98 -10.72
CA ALA A 166 16.65 15.80 -11.82
C ALA A 166 15.16 16.11 -11.66
N GLU A 167 14.36 15.12 -11.27
CA GLU A 167 12.94 15.28 -10.98
C GLU A 167 12.71 16.29 -9.85
N ILE A 168 13.38 16.10 -8.71
CA ILE A 168 13.18 17.01 -7.57
C ILE A 168 13.71 18.42 -7.87
N GLN A 169 14.83 18.56 -8.57
CA GLN A 169 15.30 19.86 -9.06
C GLN A 169 14.28 20.54 -9.97
N TYR A 170 13.61 19.77 -10.83
CA TYR A 170 12.56 20.29 -11.69
C TYR A 170 11.37 20.81 -10.87
N LEU A 171 10.87 20.03 -9.91
CA LEU A 171 9.77 20.42 -9.03
C LEU A 171 10.10 21.68 -8.22
N LEU A 172 11.31 21.76 -7.64
CA LEU A 172 11.79 22.92 -6.90
C LEU A 172 11.90 24.17 -7.79
N LYS A 173 12.45 24.03 -9.00
CA LYS A 173 12.59 25.14 -9.95
C LYS A 173 11.23 25.69 -10.40
N ARG A 174 10.23 24.81 -10.55
CA ARG A 174 8.85 25.18 -10.85
C ARG A 174 8.08 25.73 -9.65
N GLN A 175 8.63 25.62 -8.45
CA GLN A 175 7.99 26.02 -7.19
C GLN A 175 6.67 25.29 -6.94
N TYR A 176 6.57 24.03 -7.39
CA TYR A 176 5.39 23.22 -7.09
C TYR A 176 5.36 22.85 -5.60
N PRO A 177 4.20 22.93 -4.94
CA PRO A 177 4.08 22.56 -3.55
C PRO A 177 4.19 21.02 -3.42
N VAL A 178 5.19 20.57 -2.67
CA VAL A 178 5.38 19.16 -2.33
C VAL A 178 5.22 18.96 -0.84
N GLU A 179 4.47 17.94 -0.45
CA GLU A 179 4.33 17.52 0.95
C GLU A 179 5.63 16.87 1.45
N GLY A 180 6.24 16.06 0.59
CA GLY A 180 7.45 15.31 0.84
C GLY A 180 7.81 14.48 -0.39
N ILE A 181 9.01 13.91 -0.38
CA ILE A 181 9.50 13.00 -1.41
C ILE A 181 9.47 11.58 -0.84
N GLU A 182 8.65 10.72 -1.42
CA GLU A 182 8.52 9.31 -1.06
C GLU A 182 9.54 8.49 -1.86
N LEU A 183 10.44 7.82 -1.15
CA LEU A 183 11.54 7.10 -1.78
C LEU A 183 11.17 5.63 -1.98
N GLY A 184 10.68 5.34 -3.18
CA GLY A 184 10.37 4.00 -3.69
C GLY A 184 9.12 3.35 -3.10
N GLU A 185 8.71 2.27 -3.75
CA GLU A 185 7.44 1.58 -3.56
C GLU A 185 7.68 0.06 -3.43
N GLU A 186 6.98 -0.51 -2.44
CA GLU A 186 6.93 -1.92 -2.03
C GLU A 186 8.24 -2.73 -2.09
N PRO A 187 9.39 -2.23 -1.59
CA PRO A 187 10.62 -3.01 -1.62
C PRO A 187 10.53 -4.30 -0.79
N ASP A 188 9.63 -4.33 0.19
CA ASP A 188 9.32 -5.50 1.00
C ASP A 188 8.50 -6.56 0.22
N GLY A 189 7.58 -6.13 -0.65
CA GLY A 189 6.81 -7.01 -1.56
C GLY A 189 7.66 -7.60 -2.67
N GLN A 190 8.67 -6.83 -3.11
CA GLN A 190 9.65 -7.26 -4.11
C GLN A 190 10.77 -8.15 -3.55
N TRP A 191 10.65 -8.56 -2.29
CA TRP A 191 11.61 -9.43 -1.57
C TRP A 191 13.05 -8.91 -1.55
N VAL A 192 13.21 -7.58 -1.58
CA VAL A 192 14.52 -6.95 -1.44
C VAL A 192 14.95 -7.01 0.02
N SER A 193 16.24 -7.28 0.25
CA SER A 193 16.77 -7.28 1.61
C SER A 193 16.72 -5.85 2.20
N PRO A 194 16.42 -5.68 3.51
CA PRO A 194 16.37 -4.36 4.12
C PRO A 194 17.67 -3.57 3.96
N GLU A 195 18.82 -4.25 4.04
CA GLU A 195 20.13 -3.60 3.94
C GLU A 195 20.47 -3.17 2.52
N ASP A 196 20.12 -3.97 1.50
CA ASP A 196 20.35 -3.59 0.11
C ASP A 196 19.46 -2.40 -0.28
N TYR A 197 18.19 -2.42 0.12
CA TYR A 197 17.29 -1.29 -0.09
C TYR A 197 17.77 -0.05 0.68
N ALA A 198 18.17 -0.20 1.94
CA ALA A 198 18.67 0.92 2.75
C ALA A 198 19.94 1.56 2.18
N ALA A 199 20.81 0.77 1.53
CA ALA A 199 21.99 1.29 0.85
C ALA A 199 21.60 2.18 -0.35
N LEU A 200 20.62 1.75 -1.15
CA LEU A 200 20.10 2.53 -2.27
C LEU A 200 19.37 3.79 -1.77
N TYR A 201 18.48 3.63 -0.79
CA TYR A 201 17.77 4.70 -0.12
C TYR A 201 18.74 5.77 0.40
N ALA A 202 19.79 5.38 1.13
CA ALA A 202 20.79 6.31 1.64
C ALA A 202 21.51 7.07 0.52
N GLY A 203 21.84 6.40 -0.58
CA GLY A 203 22.44 7.02 -1.75
C GLY A 203 21.56 8.11 -2.37
N VAL A 204 20.25 7.85 -2.51
CA VAL A 204 19.28 8.83 -3.02
C VAL A 204 19.08 9.97 -2.03
N VAL A 205 18.84 9.66 -0.74
CA VAL A 205 18.64 10.66 0.31
C VAL A 205 19.80 11.64 0.40
N HIS A 206 21.05 11.18 0.44
CA HIS A 206 22.20 12.08 0.53
C HIS A 206 22.28 13.08 -0.63
N ARG A 207 21.84 12.69 -1.83
CA ARG A 207 21.78 13.60 -2.98
C ARG A 207 20.63 14.57 -2.86
N LEU A 208 19.42 14.09 -2.55
CA LEU A 208 18.24 14.94 -2.43
C LEU A 208 18.37 15.95 -1.28
N SER A 209 18.89 15.54 -0.12
CA SER A 209 19.15 16.44 1.01
C SER A 209 20.11 17.58 0.68
N SER A 210 20.97 17.41 -0.33
CA SER A 210 21.88 18.48 -0.79
C SER A 210 21.20 19.55 -1.66
N LEU A 211 20.01 19.27 -2.20
CA LEU A 211 19.29 20.18 -3.09
C LEU A 211 18.60 21.31 -2.34
N SER A 212 17.92 20.99 -1.24
CA SER A 212 17.24 21.97 -0.40
C SER A 212 17.00 21.41 1.00
N PRO A 213 17.27 22.18 2.08
CA PRO A 213 16.97 21.76 3.45
C PRO A 213 15.47 21.74 3.76
N SER A 214 14.61 22.24 2.85
CA SER A 214 13.15 22.23 3.02
C SER A 214 12.48 20.92 2.59
N LEU A 215 13.21 20.03 1.92
CA LEU A 215 12.67 18.75 1.47
C LEU A 215 12.47 17.83 2.66
N LYS A 216 11.27 17.26 2.76
CA LYS A 216 10.99 16.14 3.66
C LYS A 216 11.17 14.85 2.88
N LEU A 217 11.97 13.93 3.40
CA LEU A 217 12.32 12.67 2.74
C LEU A 217 11.81 11.51 3.61
N GLY A 218 11.12 10.55 3.01
CA GLY A 218 10.46 9.47 3.75
C GLY A 218 10.11 8.26 2.90
N GLY A 219 9.25 7.40 3.42
CA GLY A 219 8.95 6.10 2.83
C GLY A 219 9.90 4.99 3.30
N PRO A 220 10.18 3.94 2.51
CA PRO A 220 9.44 3.59 1.29
C PRO A 220 7.95 3.36 1.58
N SER A 221 7.11 3.42 0.56
CA SER A 221 5.75 2.88 0.68
C SER A 221 5.86 1.36 0.87
N LEU A 222 5.50 0.85 2.06
CA LEU A 222 5.47 -0.59 2.32
C LEU A 222 4.13 -1.21 1.96
N GLN A 223 4.16 -2.46 1.50
CA GLN A 223 2.93 -3.23 1.21
C GLN A 223 2.11 -3.49 2.48
N ASN A 224 0.83 -3.85 2.30
CA ASN A 224 -0.01 -4.33 3.41
C ASN A 224 0.45 -5.70 3.96
N PHE A 225 0.41 -5.89 5.28
CA PHE A 225 0.69 -7.19 5.90
C PHE A 225 -0.17 -7.49 7.13
N GLU A 226 -0.33 -8.79 7.42
CA GLU A 226 -1.28 -9.28 8.43
C GLU A 226 -0.88 -8.96 9.89
N SER A 227 0.36 -9.27 10.28
CA SER A 227 0.76 -9.20 11.70
C SER A 227 2.17 -8.71 11.97
N ARG A 228 3.15 -9.15 11.17
CA ARG A 228 4.54 -8.70 11.24
C ARG A 228 5.11 -8.60 9.84
N LEU A 229 5.88 -7.55 9.58
CA LEU A 229 6.62 -7.40 8.35
C LEU A 229 7.94 -8.18 8.43
N LEU A 230 7.97 -9.34 7.79
CA LEU A 230 9.08 -10.28 7.88
C LEU A 230 9.90 -10.35 6.60
N THR A 231 11.19 -10.59 6.78
CA THR A 231 12.14 -10.95 5.72
C THR A 231 13.04 -12.10 6.18
N TRP A 232 13.86 -12.66 5.27
CA TRP A 232 14.80 -13.73 5.61
C TRP A 232 15.74 -13.29 6.72
N PRO A 233 16.09 -14.18 7.68
CA PRO A 233 16.87 -13.79 8.85
C PRO A 233 18.26 -13.27 8.46
N ASP A 234 18.71 -12.23 9.16
CA ASP A 234 20.11 -11.80 9.14
C ASP A 234 21.00 -12.79 9.94
N PRO A 235 22.34 -12.59 9.99
CA PRO A 235 23.22 -13.44 10.78
C PRO A 235 22.93 -13.49 12.30
N SER A 236 22.16 -12.51 12.83
CA SER A 236 21.71 -12.50 14.22
C SER A 236 20.35 -13.19 14.43
N GLY A 237 19.72 -13.64 13.34
CA GLY A 237 18.38 -14.24 13.34
C GLY A 237 17.25 -13.21 13.26
N ASN A 238 17.54 -11.93 13.06
CA ASN A 238 16.54 -10.87 12.97
C ASN A 238 15.79 -10.92 11.64
N ARG A 239 14.46 -11.02 11.72
CA ARG A 239 13.55 -11.10 10.57
C ARG A 239 12.73 -9.83 10.34
N SER A 240 12.82 -8.84 11.22
CA SER A 240 12.03 -7.61 11.05
C SER A 240 12.62 -6.76 9.94
N TRP A 241 11.83 -6.54 8.87
CA TRP A 241 12.30 -5.76 7.72
C TRP A 241 12.55 -4.30 8.14
N MET A 242 11.55 -3.64 8.74
CA MET A 242 11.68 -2.24 9.15
C MET A 242 12.76 -2.01 10.19
N ASN A 243 12.91 -2.92 11.16
CA ASN A 243 13.94 -2.77 12.18
C ASN A 243 15.35 -2.71 11.57
N ARG A 244 15.60 -3.58 10.58
CA ARG A 244 16.90 -3.69 9.91
C ARG A 244 17.14 -2.50 8.99
N PHE A 245 16.12 -2.09 8.23
CA PHE A 245 16.17 -0.88 7.39
C PHE A 245 16.49 0.36 8.23
N LEU A 246 15.72 0.62 9.31
CA LEU A 246 15.90 1.79 10.17
C LEU A 246 17.29 1.81 10.81
N LYS A 247 17.76 0.66 11.31
CA LYS A 247 19.11 0.53 11.86
C LYS A 247 20.19 0.93 10.86
N TYR A 248 20.02 0.57 9.58
CA TYR A 248 20.96 0.95 8.54
C TYR A 248 20.92 2.46 8.28
N ILE A 249 19.74 3.03 7.99
CA ILE A 249 19.65 4.45 7.59
C ILE A 249 20.02 5.40 8.74
N HIS A 250 19.75 5.02 10.00
CA HIS A 250 20.23 5.76 11.17
C HIS A 250 21.76 5.76 11.25
N LYS A 251 22.40 4.62 10.99
CA LYS A 251 23.88 4.53 10.95
C LYS A 251 24.46 5.33 9.79
N ALA A 252 23.75 5.41 8.66
CA ALA A 252 24.13 6.23 7.51
C ALA A 252 23.85 7.73 7.72
N GLY A 253 23.17 8.13 8.80
CA GLY A 253 22.83 9.53 9.07
C GLY A 253 21.82 10.11 8.09
N CYS A 254 20.92 9.27 7.56
CA CYS A 254 19.87 9.72 6.65
C CYS A 254 18.69 10.31 7.43
N PRO A 255 18.10 11.45 6.99
CA PRO A 255 16.79 11.89 7.46
C PRO A 255 15.72 10.83 7.17
N PHE A 256 14.68 10.85 8.02
CA PHE A 256 13.50 9.99 7.93
C PHE A 256 12.29 10.81 8.41
N ASP A 257 11.91 11.79 7.61
CA ASP A 257 11.02 12.87 8.01
C ASP A 257 9.55 12.45 8.06
N PHE A 258 9.19 11.37 7.38
CA PHE A 258 7.88 10.72 7.44
C PHE A 258 7.99 9.23 7.09
N PHE A 259 6.99 8.47 7.48
CA PHE A 259 6.83 7.07 7.13
C PHE A 259 5.57 6.88 6.29
N SER A 260 5.60 5.99 5.29
CA SER A 260 4.44 5.66 4.47
C SER A 260 4.24 4.17 4.29
N PHE A 261 3.00 3.77 4.02
CA PHE A 261 2.61 2.39 3.78
C PHE A 261 1.26 2.32 3.03
N GLU A 262 0.93 1.12 2.57
CA GLU A 262 -0.29 0.79 1.86
C GLU A 262 -1.20 -0.12 2.69
N PHE A 263 -2.50 -0.04 2.46
CA PHE A 263 -3.46 -0.84 3.22
C PHE A 263 -4.60 -1.42 2.38
N TYR A 264 -4.46 -2.71 2.07
CA TYR A 264 -5.40 -3.54 1.32
C TYR A 264 -5.67 -4.86 2.07
N PRO A 265 -6.54 -4.88 3.09
CA PRO A 265 -6.56 -5.95 4.08
C PRO A 265 -7.32 -7.23 3.67
N PHE A 266 -7.93 -7.29 2.48
CA PHE A 266 -8.90 -8.33 2.12
C PHE A 266 -8.66 -8.96 0.75
N ASP A 267 -7.87 -10.01 0.66
CA ASP A 267 -7.64 -10.72 -0.62
C ASP A 267 -8.86 -11.53 -1.09
N ASP A 268 -9.71 -11.98 -0.16
CA ASP A 268 -10.90 -12.77 -0.48
C ASP A 268 -12.10 -11.88 -0.85
N VAL A 269 -12.02 -11.26 -2.03
CA VAL A 269 -13.10 -10.46 -2.63
C VAL A 269 -14.28 -11.29 -3.12
N CYS A 270 -14.15 -12.62 -3.13
CA CYS A 270 -15.21 -13.55 -3.50
C CYS A 270 -16.18 -13.83 -2.33
N SER A 271 -15.70 -13.70 -1.10
CA SER A 271 -16.49 -13.88 0.12
C SER A 271 -17.42 -12.71 0.42
N ASP A 272 -18.36 -12.93 1.35
CA ASP A 272 -19.22 -11.85 1.85
C ASP A 272 -18.36 -10.74 2.47
N ALA A 273 -18.63 -9.49 2.08
CA ALA A 273 -17.92 -8.33 2.58
C ALA A 273 -18.39 -7.93 3.98
N ALA A 274 -19.60 -8.31 4.42
CA ALA A 274 -20.14 -7.86 5.69
C ALA A 274 -19.25 -8.24 6.91
N PRO A 275 -18.75 -9.48 7.05
CA PRO A 275 -17.84 -9.84 8.12
C PRO A 275 -16.48 -9.14 8.00
N GLN A 276 -15.93 -9.07 6.78
CA GLN A 276 -14.61 -8.47 6.51
C GLN A 276 -14.59 -6.99 6.89
N LEU A 277 -15.62 -6.23 6.49
CA LEU A 277 -15.77 -4.82 6.88
C LEU A 277 -15.70 -4.62 8.41
N LEU A 278 -16.09 -5.57 9.25
CA LEU A 278 -15.97 -5.42 10.71
C LEU A 278 -14.53 -5.51 11.23
N GLU A 279 -13.62 -6.08 10.44
CA GLU A 279 -12.22 -6.32 10.81
C GLU A 279 -11.29 -5.14 10.49
N THR A 280 -11.70 -4.21 9.62
CA THR A 280 -10.88 -3.10 9.11
C THR A 280 -10.08 -2.38 10.20
N PRO A 281 -10.69 -1.89 11.30
CA PRO A 281 -9.93 -1.13 12.31
C PRO A 281 -8.95 -2.01 13.09
N LYS A 282 -9.31 -3.27 13.33
CA LYS A 282 -8.48 -4.21 14.08
C LYS A 282 -7.23 -4.57 13.26
N ARG A 283 -7.40 -4.89 11.98
CA ARG A 283 -6.30 -5.23 11.08
C ARG A 283 -5.31 -4.06 10.94
N LEU A 284 -5.83 -2.86 10.66
CA LEU A 284 -5.00 -1.65 10.60
C LEU A 284 -4.24 -1.40 11.90
N GLY A 285 -4.92 -1.51 13.05
CA GLY A 285 -4.29 -1.28 14.35
C GLY A 285 -3.22 -2.31 14.70
N VAL A 286 -3.41 -3.58 14.32
CA VAL A 286 -2.37 -4.62 14.46
C VAL A 286 -1.14 -4.27 13.63
N MET A 287 -1.32 -3.91 12.36
CA MET A 287 -0.22 -3.55 11.46
C MET A 287 0.56 -2.33 11.97
N MET A 288 -0.13 -1.23 12.29
CA MET A 288 0.51 -0.02 12.84
C MET A 288 1.24 -0.30 14.16
N THR A 289 0.66 -1.15 15.02
CA THR A 289 1.33 -1.54 16.28
C THR A 289 2.59 -2.36 16.02
N SER A 290 2.58 -3.25 15.02
CA SER A 290 3.79 -3.99 14.62
C SER A 290 4.88 -3.05 14.14
N LEU A 291 4.57 -2.08 13.26
CA LEU A 291 5.55 -1.14 12.72
C LEU A 291 6.19 -0.28 13.83
N ARG A 292 5.38 0.16 14.81
CA ARG A 292 5.90 0.85 16.01
C ARG A 292 6.82 -0.05 16.82
N ALA A 293 6.47 -1.34 16.97
CA ALA A 293 7.31 -2.30 17.66
C ALA A 293 8.62 -2.62 16.90
N ASP A 294 8.61 -2.52 15.57
CA ASP A 294 9.80 -2.66 14.73
C ASP A 294 10.75 -1.44 14.82
N GLY A 295 10.26 -0.32 15.34
CA GLY A 295 11.04 0.86 15.67
C GLY A 295 10.71 2.10 14.84
N VAL A 296 9.64 2.09 14.04
CA VAL A 296 9.22 3.28 13.28
C VAL A 296 8.88 4.42 14.26
N PRO A 297 9.48 5.62 14.11
CA PRO A 297 9.24 6.75 15.02
C PRO A 297 7.76 7.15 15.07
N THR A 298 7.30 7.61 16.23
CA THR A 298 5.88 7.98 16.44
C THR A 298 5.64 9.49 16.41
N ASP A 299 6.72 10.27 16.44
CA ASP A 299 6.76 11.73 16.42
C ASP A 299 7.01 12.30 15.01
N ILE A 300 6.98 11.44 13.99
CA ILE A 300 6.98 11.81 12.56
C ILE A 300 5.58 11.58 11.97
N PRO A 301 5.22 12.24 10.85
CA PRO A 301 4.00 11.93 10.12
C PRO A 301 3.99 10.48 9.62
N TRP A 302 2.89 9.78 9.87
CA TRP A 302 2.57 8.50 9.23
C TRP A 302 1.59 8.79 8.08
N LEU A 303 1.92 8.32 6.90
CA LEU A 303 1.12 8.47 5.69
C LEU A 303 0.58 7.10 5.28
N MET A 304 -0.70 7.02 4.96
CA MET A 304 -1.25 5.86 4.25
C MET A 304 -1.23 6.27 2.77
N ALA A 305 -0.15 5.92 2.07
CA ALA A 305 0.12 6.37 0.70
C ALA A 305 -0.81 5.70 -0.32
N GLU A 306 -1.30 4.50 0.01
CA GLU A 306 -2.38 3.86 -0.73
C GLU A 306 -3.34 3.12 0.22
N TYR A 307 -4.60 3.01 -0.21
CA TYR A 307 -5.56 2.14 0.45
C TYR A 307 -6.69 1.73 -0.50
N GLY A 308 -7.24 0.56 -0.26
CA GLY A 308 -8.40 0.00 -0.96
C GLY A 308 -8.94 -1.20 -0.19
N TYR A 309 -10.12 -1.70 -0.54
CA TYR A 309 -10.67 -2.88 0.14
C TYR A 309 -9.75 -4.08 -0.09
N SER A 310 -9.22 -4.23 -1.30
CA SER A 310 -8.32 -5.31 -1.72
C SER A 310 -7.34 -4.84 -2.78
N VAL A 311 -6.23 -5.56 -2.95
CA VAL A 311 -5.38 -5.45 -4.15
C VAL A 311 -6.07 -6.07 -5.36
N PHE A 312 -7.11 -6.87 -5.16
CA PHE A 312 -7.88 -7.50 -6.23
C PHE A 312 -9.17 -6.75 -6.51
N ALA A 313 -9.44 -6.50 -7.78
CA ALA A 313 -10.71 -5.96 -8.21
C ALA A 313 -11.85 -6.96 -7.97
N GLY A 314 -12.86 -6.54 -7.22
CA GLY A 314 -14.09 -7.29 -7.01
C GLY A 314 -15.30 -6.39 -6.73
N ARG A 315 -16.48 -7.00 -6.67
CA ARG A 315 -17.72 -6.27 -6.39
C ARG A 315 -17.68 -5.38 -5.14
N PRO A 316 -17.03 -5.76 -4.02
CA PRO A 316 -16.95 -4.89 -2.85
C PRO A 316 -16.39 -3.49 -3.15
N GLU A 317 -15.46 -3.35 -4.09
CA GLU A 317 -14.86 -2.06 -4.46
C GLU A 317 -15.83 -1.14 -5.22
N VAL A 318 -16.63 -1.72 -6.11
CA VAL A 318 -17.56 -0.96 -6.97
C VAL A 318 -18.94 -0.76 -6.33
N ASP A 319 -19.34 -1.62 -5.41
CA ASP A 319 -20.62 -1.54 -4.70
C ASP A 319 -20.49 -0.70 -3.41
N ILE A 320 -21.57 -0.47 -2.64
CA ILE A 320 -21.58 0.42 -1.47
C ILE A 320 -20.51 0.10 -0.41
N GLN A 321 -20.02 -1.14 -0.38
CA GLN A 321 -19.00 -1.61 0.54
C GLN A 321 -17.69 -0.84 0.41
N GLY A 322 -17.29 -0.44 -0.80
CA GLY A 322 -16.09 0.37 -1.04
C GLY A 322 -16.16 1.71 -0.30
N ALA A 323 -17.30 2.41 -0.40
CA ALA A 323 -17.54 3.64 0.37
C ALA A 323 -17.49 3.41 1.89
N LEU A 324 -18.07 2.30 2.38
CA LEU A 324 -18.05 1.96 3.81
C LEU A 324 -16.65 1.65 4.32
N PHE A 325 -15.87 0.92 3.53
CA PHE A 325 -14.48 0.60 3.82
C PHE A 325 -13.63 1.86 3.85
N GLN A 326 -13.67 2.66 2.78
CA GLN A 326 -12.91 3.90 2.64
C GLN A 326 -13.14 4.87 3.81
N ALA A 327 -14.40 5.11 4.18
CA ALA A 327 -14.73 5.96 5.31
C ALA A 327 -14.19 5.41 6.64
N ASP A 328 -14.21 4.09 6.81
CA ASP A 328 -13.76 3.47 8.05
C ASP A 328 -12.25 3.36 8.18
N VAL A 329 -11.54 3.08 7.09
CA VAL A 329 -10.09 3.01 7.08
C VAL A 329 -9.48 4.39 7.32
N VAL A 330 -9.96 5.43 6.62
CA VAL A 330 -9.48 6.81 6.82
C VAL A 330 -9.80 7.28 8.25
N GLY A 331 -11.02 7.06 8.72
CA GLY A 331 -11.41 7.39 10.09
C GLY A 331 -10.56 6.67 11.14
N SER A 332 -10.31 5.37 10.95
CA SER A 332 -9.48 4.56 11.84
C SER A 332 -8.02 5.00 11.83
N PHE A 333 -7.48 5.31 10.65
CA PHE A 333 -6.09 5.72 10.48
C PHE A 333 -5.79 7.04 11.18
N LEU A 334 -6.59 8.08 10.89
CA LEU A 334 -6.44 9.40 11.52
C LEU A 334 -6.61 9.33 13.05
N THR A 335 -7.59 8.55 13.53
CA THR A 335 -7.82 8.36 14.98
C THR A 335 -6.65 7.64 15.68
N GLN A 336 -5.88 6.84 14.93
CA GLN A 336 -4.71 6.12 15.46
C GLN A 336 -3.40 6.91 15.33
N GLY A 337 -3.46 8.20 14.98
CA GLY A 337 -2.31 9.09 14.85
C GLY A 337 -1.73 9.17 13.44
N GLY A 338 -2.44 8.65 12.43
CA GLY A 338 -2.10 8.88 11.03
C GLY A 338 -2.25 10.36 10.65
N ALA A 339 -1.38 10.86 9.78
CA ALA A 339 -1.36 12.26 9.37
C ALA A 339 -2.17 12.52 8.09
N LYS A 340 -1.98 11.70 7.04
CA LYS A 340 -2.68 11.85 5.75
C LYS A 340 -2.90 10.50 5.07
N ALA A 341 -4.04 10.36 4.40
CA ALA A 341 -4.39 9.19 3.61
C ALA A 341 -4.56 9.58 2.14
N TYR A 342 -3.90 8.86 1.25
CA TYR A 342 -3.95 9.01 -0.20
C TYR A 342 -4.66 7.79 -0.79
N LEU A 343 -5.63 8.03 -1.65
CA LEU A 343 -6.37 6.98 -2.33
C LEU A 343 -5.65 6.60 -3.61
N TYR A 344 -5.44 5.31 -3.83
CA TYR A 344 -5.11 4.79 -5.14
C TYR A 344 -6.34 4.85 -6.06
N GLY A 345 -6.15 5.31 -7.29
CA GLY A 345 -7.19 5.23 -8.32
C GLY A 345 -8.02 6.49 -8.57
N TYR A 346 -7.33 7.60 -8.80
CA TYR A 346 -7.91 8.84 -9.33
C TYR A 346 -8.31 8.75 -10.82
N GLU A 347 -7.62 7.91 -11.58
CA GLU A 347 -7.88 7.72 -13.00
C GLU A 347 -9.04 6.76 -13.22
N PRO A 348 -9.89 6.95 -14.23
CA PRO A 348 -10.96 6.01 -14.52
C PRO A 348 -10.41 4.74 -15.18
N ASN A 349 -10.97 3.57 -14.85
CA ASN A 349 -10.59 2.31 -15.48
C ASN A 349 -11.81 1.43 -15.83
N TYR A 350 -11.63 0.39 -16.63
CA TYR A 350 -12.65 -0.60 -16.94
C TYR A 350 -12.86 -1.59 -15.79
N LEU A 351 -13.97 -2.33 -15.82
CA LEU A 351 -14.12 -3.49 -14.94
C LEU A 351 -13.15 -4.59 -15.34
N THR A 352 -12.66 -5.31 -14.34
CA THR A 352 -11.85 -6.51 -14.51
C THR A 352 -12.38 -7.65 -13.64
N ASP A 353 -12.05 -8.87 -14.04
CA ASP A 353 -12.38 -10.12 -13.33
C ASP A 353 -11.08 -10.86 -13.04
N GLU A 354 -10.40 -10.43 -11.98
CA GLU A 354 -9.07 -10.92 -11.63
C GLU A 354 -9.11 -12.31 -11.01
N LEU A 355 -9.99 -12.54 -10.04
CA LEU A 355 -10.11 -13.82 -9.32
C LEU A 355 -11.15 -14.78 -9.91
N LYS A 356 -11.77 -14.47 -11.06
CA LYS A 356 -12.75 -15.33 -11.75
C LYS A 356 -14.01 -15.66 -10.95
N CYS A 357 -14.39 -14.76 -10.04
CA CYS A 357 -15.56 -14.91 -9.17
C CYS A 357 -16.45 -13.65 -9.14
N SER A 358 -15.90 -12.49 -9.49
CA SER A 358 -16.56 -11.20 -9.36
C SER A 358 -15.90 -10.17 -10.27
N TRP A 359 -16.69 -9.26 -10.82
CA TRP A 359 -16.18 -8.12 -11.58
C TRP A 359 -16.09 -6.90 -10.68
N GLY A 360 -14.97 -6.18 -10.76
CA GLY A 360 -14.70 -4.99 -9.97
C GLY A 360 -13.78 -4.01 -10.65
N ASN A 361 -13.39 -2.99 -9.91
CA ASN A 361 -12.50 -1.92 -10.34
C ASN A 361 -11.91 -1.26 -9.09
N LEU A 362 -10.60 -1.04 -9.06
CA LEU A 362 -9.89 -0.40 -7.96
C LEU A 362 -10.02 1.14 -7.99
N MET A 363 -10.50 1.69 -9.09
CA MET A 363 -10.68 3.13 -9.28
C MET A 363 -12.03 3.60 -8.74
N MET A 364 -12.13 4.89 -8.36
CA MET A 364 -13.41 5.48 -7.95
C MET A 364 -14.32 5.88 -9.13
N LEU A 365 -13.76 5.88 -10.35
CA LEU A 365 -14.44 6.17 -11.60
C LEU A 365 -14.33 4.97 -12.54
N GLN A 366 -15.45 4.55 -13.11
CA GLN A 366 -15.50 3.44 -14.05
C GLN A 366 -15.66 3.99 -15.48
N LEU A 367 -14.77 3.58 -16.39
CA LEU A 367 -14.92 3.75 -17.83
C LEU A 367 -16.08 2.90 -18.35
N ASN A 368 -16.88 3.48 -19.24
CA ASN A 368 -17.98 2.79 -19.89
C ASN A 368 -17.59 2.45 -21.33
N PRO A 369 -17.54 1.15 -21.72
CA PRO A 369 -17.20 0.77 -23.10
C PRO A 369 -18.16 1.36 -24.15
N ASN A 370 -19.36 1.77 -23.76
CA ASN A 370 -20.41 2.24 -24.65
C ASN A 370 -20.69 3.75 -24.53
N SER A 371 -19.89 4.50 -23.75
CA SER A 371 -20.11 5.93 -23.52
C SER A 371 -18.81 6.63 -23.11
N GLU A 372 -18.63 7.87 -23.56
CA GLU A 372 -17.53 8.73 -23.08
C GLU A 372 -17.75 9.22 -21.64
N GLN A 373 -18.93 9.00 -21.06
CA GLN A 373 -19.20 9.35 -19.67
C GLN A 373 -18.71 8.26 -18.71
N VAL A 374 -17.95 8.70 -17.69
CA VAL A 374 -17.56 7.85 -16.57
C VAL A 374 -18.70 7.63 -15.58
N ASN A 375 -18.80 6.41 -15.08
CA ASN A 375 -19.67 6.09 -13.95
C ASN A 375 -18.97 6.45 -12.64
N ARG A 376 -19.64 7.22 -11.79
CA ARG A 376 -19.19 7.47 -10.41
C ARG A 376 -19.56 6.26 -9.55
N LEU A 377 -18.55 5.58 -9.01
CA LEU A 377 -18.73 4.44 -8.12
C LEU A 377 -19.01 4.89 -6.68
N SER A 378 -19.27 3.94 -5.78
CA SER A 378 -19.59 4.26 -4.39
C SER A 378 -18.46 5.04 -3.71
N GLY A 379 -17.20 4.63 -3.96
CA GLY A 379 -15.99 5.27 -3.44
C GLY A 379 -15.88 6.74 -3.84
N TYR A 380 -16.38 7.15 -5.01
CA TYR A 380 -16.39 8.57 -5.39
C TYR A 380 -17.19 9.42 -4.38
N TYR A 381 -18.39 8.96 -4.02
CA TYR A 381 -19.23 9.67 -3.03
C TYR A 381 -18.71 9.48 -1.60
N GLY A 382 -18.09 8.35 -1.29
CA GLY A 382 -17.36 8.12 -0.03
C GLY A 382 -16.25 9.16 0.16
N ALA A 383 -15.39 9.34 -0.84
CA ALA A 383 -14.34 10.35 -0.87
C ALA A 383 -14.90 11.77 -0.71
N GLN A 384 -16.00 12.11 -1.39
CA GLN A 384 -16.62 13.44 -1.22
C GLN A 384 -17.18 13.65 0.19
N LEU A 385 -17.83 12.64 0.78
CA LEU A 385 -18.31 12.72 2.16
C LEU A 385 -17.15 12.94 3.14
N ILE A 386 -16.03 12.24 2.97
CA ILE A 386 -14.86 12.38 3.84
C ILE A 386 -14.25 13.78 3.70
N THR A 387 -13.93 14.18 2.47
CA THR A 387 -13.11 15.37 2.19
C THR A 387 -13.88 16.69 2.27
N LYS A 388 -15.19 16.69 1.99
CA LYS A 388 -16.00 17.93 1.93
C LYS A 388 -16.96 18.08 3.10
N GLU A 389 -17.47 16.96 3.63
CA GLU A 389 -18.56 16.99 4.60
C GLU A 389 -18.12 16.67 6.02
N TRP A 390 -17.44 15.53 6.21
CA TRP A 390 -16.86 15.14 7.49
C TRP A 390 -15.71 16.08 7.85
N MET A 391 -14.72 16.15 6.97
CA MET A 391 -13.65 17.13 7.04
C MET A 391 -14.07 18.44 6.36
N HIS A 392 -13.30 19.49 6.62
CA HIS A 392 -13.43 20.78 5.95
C HIS A 392 -12.36 20.83 4.84
N PRO A 393 -12.71 21.15 3.59
CA PRO A 393 -11.78 21.08 2.46
C PRO A 393 -10.84 22.29 2.44
N THR A 394 -10.01 22.43 3.48
CA THR A 394 -8.98 23.47 3.61
C THR A 394 -7.64 22.84 3.97
N ASN A 395 -6.57 23.64 3.89
CA ASN A 395 -5.23 23.25 4.35
C ASN A 395 -5.01 23.50 5.86
N GLU A 396 -6.08 23.83 6.60
CA GLU A 396 -6.02 24.08 8.04
C GLU A 396 -6.18 22.77 8.83
N ALA A 397 -5.60 22.72 10.03
CA ALA A 397 -5.64 21.54 10.86
C ALA A 397 -7.05 21.25 11.44
N HIS A 398 -7.43 19.98 11.44
CA HIS A 398 -8.58 19.45 12.17
C HIS A 398 -8.11 18.81 13.47
N ASP A 399 -8.86 19.01 14.55
CA ASP A 399 -8.63 18.26 15.78
C ASP A 399 -9.41 16.94 15.70
N VAL A 400 -8.73 15.80 15.81
CA VAL A 400 -9.34 14.46 15.81
C VAL A 400 -9.57 14.00 17.25
N PHE A 401 -10.78 13.52 17.55
CA PHE A 401 -11.17 13.08 18.89
C PHE A 401 -11.47 11.58 18.93
N SER A 402 -11.06 10.94 20.04
CA SER A 402 -11.41 9.55 20.29
C SER A 402 -12.90 9.40 20.57
N VAL A 403 -13.49 8.34 20.03
CA VAL A 403 -14.92 8.03 20.21
C VAL A 403 -15.08 6.69 20.91
N THR A 404 -15.85 6.68 22.00
CA THR A 404 -16.24 5.43 22.69
C THR A 404 -17.66 5.04 22.29
N ILE A 405 -17.81 3.86 21.68
CA ILE A 405 -19.13 3.34 21.29
C ILE A 405 -19.63 2.34 22.34
N LYS A 406 -20.80 2.62 22.91
CA LYS A 406 -21.51 1.71 23.81
C LYS A 406 -22.71 1.10 23.07
N GLN A 407 -22.60 -0.16 22.68
CA GLN A 407 -23.70 -0.89 22.04
C GLN A 407 -24.58 -1.59 23.09
N ARG A 408 -25.90 -1.47 22.96
CA ARG A 408 -26.84 -2.22 23.79
C ARG A 408 -26.93 -3.67 23.31
N GLY A 409 -26.80 -4.63 24.22
CA GLY A 409 -27.26 -6.01 24.02
C GLY A 409 -26.40 -6.92 23.12
N SER A 410 -25.20 -6.52 22.69
CA SER A 410 -24.29 -7.42 21.95
C SER A 410 -22.89 -7.48 22.57
N ARG A 411 -22.27 -8.66 22.50
CA ARG A 411 -20.84 -8.91 22.81
C ARG A 411 -19.96 -8.97 21.54
N SER A 412 -20.56 -8.89 20.34
CA SER A 412 -19.83 -8.90 19.07
C SER A 412 -19.20 -7.54 18.77
N ALA A 413 -18.24 -7.50 17.84
CA ALA A 413 -17.72 -6.25 17.30
C ALA A 413 -18.87 -5.35 16.81
N PRO A 414 -18.85 -4.04 17.09
CA PRO A 414 -19.94 -3.16 16.73
C PRO A 414 -19.95 -2.93 15.22
N ALA A 415 -21.11 -3.17 14.59
CA ALA A 415 -21.34 -2.84 13.19
C ALA A 415 -21.38 -1.33 12.92
N VAL A 416 -21.57 -0.53 13.97
CA VAL A 416 -21.52 0.93 13.88
C VAL A 416 -20.14 1.43 14.31
N ARG A 417 -19.56 2.31 13.51
CA ARG A 417 -18.32 3.04 13.79
C ARG A 417 -18.58 4.53 13.68
N VAL A 418 -17.88 5.34 14.47
CA VAL A 418 -18.06 6.78 14.50
C VAL A 418 -16.70 7.45 14.71
N TYR A 419 -16.40 8.44 13.89
CA TYR A 419 -15.18 9.25 13.95
C TYR A 419 -15.54 10.72 14.13
N ALA A 420 -14.84 11.41 15.03
CA ALA A 420 -15.17 12.78 15.42
C ALA A 420 -14.04 13.73 15.08
N VAL A 421 -14.38 14.86 14.46
CA VAL A 421 -13.46 15.96 14.21
C VAL A 421 -14.07 17.28 14.67
N HIS A 422 -13.23 18.15 15.21
CA HIS A 422 -13.53 19.56 15.34
C HIS A 422 -12.82 20.30 14.20
N ARG A 423 -13.62 20.96 13.37
CA ARG A 423 -13.18 21.56 12.12
C ARG A 423 -12.64 22.99 12.32
N PRO A 424 -11.83 23.49 11.39
CA PRO A 424 -11.39 24.88 11.35
C PRO A 424 -12.53 25.91 11.43
N ASP A 425 -13.68 25.60 10.81
CA ASP A 425 -14.90 26.42 10.85
C ASP A 425 -15.68 26.35 12.17
N LYS A 426 -15.05 25.81 13.22
CA LYS A 426 -15.57 25.69 14.60
C LYS A 426 -16.82 24.82 14.73
N GLN A 427 -17.03 23.94 13.76
CA GLN A 427 -18.11 22.94 13.81
C GLN A 427 -17.58 21.59 14.27
N TRP A 428 -18.40 20.91 15.05
CA TRP A 428 -18.22 19.51 15.39
C TRP A 428 -18.83 18.66 14.30
N THR A 429 -18.08 17.68 13.81
CA THR A 429 -18.55 16.76 12.79
C THR A 429 -18.28 15.32 13.14
N LEU A 430 -19.30 14.47 13.00
CA LEU A 430 -19.21 13.03 13.21
C LEU A 430 -19.43 12.31 11.89
N LEU A 431 -18.50 11.46 11.48
CA LEU A 431 -18.70 10.45 10.44
C LEU A 431 -19.16 9.16 11.10
N ALA A 432 -20.43 8.83 10.96
CA ALA A 432 -21.03 7.59 11.44
C ALA A 432 -21.23 6.60 10.29
N ILE A 433 -20.78 5.36 10.49
CA ILE A 433 -20.79 4.30 9.50
C ILE A 433 -21.60 3.15 10.08
N ASN A 434 -22.68 2.74 9.39
CA ASN A 434 -23.41 1.52 9.73
C ASN A 434 -23.06 0.42 8.73
N LYS A 435 -22.24 -0.53 9.17
CA LYS A 435 -21.81 -1.71 8.39
C LYS A 435 -22.76 -2.89 8.51
N HIS A 436 -23.94 -2.73 9.11
CA HIS A 436 -24.93 -3.78 9.12
C HIS A 436 -25.71 -3.78 7.78
N PRO A 437 -25.76 -4.90 7.02
CA PRO A 437 -26.40 -4.92 5.69
C PRO A 437 -27.92 -4.72 5.72
N LYS A 438 -28.57 -5.17 6.80
CA LYS A 438 -30.05 -5.26 6.88
C LYS A 438 -30.73 -4.45 7.98
N HIS A 439 -29.98 -3.92 8.95
CA HIS A 439 -30.57 -3.33 10.15
C HIS A 439 -30.08 -1.90 10.33
N ALA A 440 -31.04 -0.99 10.51
CA ALA A 440 -30.75 0.36 10.89
C ALA A 440 -30.28 0.41 12.35
N ALA A 441 -29.48 1.41 12.68
CA ALA A 441 -29.10 1.72 14.05
C ALA A 441 -29.64 3.10 14.46
N ARG A 442 -29.74 3.33 15.76
CA ARG A 442 -30.01 4.66 16.33
C ARG A 442 -28.79 5.10 17.13
N LEU A 443 -28.22 6.24 16.74
CA LEU A 443 -27.04 6.82 17.37
C LEU A 443 -27.46 7.95 18.31
N THR A 444 -27.19 7.79 19.60
CA THR A 444 -27.27 8.88 20.59
C THR A 444 -25.86 9.42 20.81
N VAL A 445 -25.72 10.75 20.76
CA VAL A 445 -24.43 11.44 20.77
C VAL A 445 -24.28 12.26 22.04
N GLN A 446 -23.14 12.08 22.70
CA GLN A 446 -22.71 12.87 23.85
C GLN A 446 -21.23 13.22 23.69
N PHE A 447 -20.90 14.49 23.91
CA PHE A 447 -19.55 15.03 23.94
C PHE A 447 -19.13 15.19 25.40
N LYS A 448 -18.01 14.59 25.76
CA LYS A 448 -17.45 14.64 27.11
C LYS A 448 -16.01 15.13 27.03
N PHE A 449 -15.79 16.35 27.54
CA PHE A 449 -14.47 16.99 27.52
C PHE A 449 -13.65 16.73 28.79
N SER A 450 -14.31 16.49 29.92
CA SER A 450 -13.66 16.13 31.17
C SER A 450 -14.54 15.18 32.00
N ASP A 451 -13.96 14.54 33.00
CA ASP A 451 -14.71 13.73 33.97
C ASP A 451 -15.55 14.55 34.95
N THR A 452 -15.28 15.86 35.05
CA THR A 452 -15.91 16.77 36.00
C THR A 452 -17.08 17.55 35.41
N GLN A 453 -17.17 17.66 34.08
CA GLN A 453 -18.25 18.38 33.39
C GLN A 453 -19.34 17.41 32.91
N PRO A 454 -20.63 17.83 32.94
CA PRO A 454 -21.70 17.03 32.36
C PRO A 454 -21.49 16.89 30.85
N PRO A 455 -21.80 15.72 30.26
CA PRO A 455 -21.74 15.56 28.82
C PRO A 455 -22.74 16.49 28.14
N VAL A 456 -22.34 17.09 27.02
CA VAL A 456 -23.21 17.92 26.19
C VAL A 456 -23.62 17.18 24.92
N SER A 457 -24.68 17.64 24.27
CA SER A 457 -25.10 17.17 22.95
C SER A 457 -25.01 18.32 21.95
N PHE A 458 -25.24 18.04 20.66
CA PHE A 458 -25.42 19.10 19.68
C PHE A 458 -26.53 20.07 20.13
N ALA A 459 -26.39 21.33 19.73
CA ALA A 459 -27.37 22.39 19.98
C ALA A 459 -27.78 23.08 18.69
N GLY A 460 -28.99 23.64 18.68
CA GLY A 460 -29.55 24.32 17.51
C GLY A 460 -29.75 23.38 16.33
N GLN A 461 -29.37 23.85 15.13
CA GLN A 461 -29.49 23.07 13.90
C GLN A 461 -28.31 22.11 13.73
N VAL A 462 -28.61 20.89 13.32
CA VAL A 462 -27.64 19.88 12.91
C VAL A 462 -27.88 19.52 11.44
N GLU A 463 -26.84 19.62 10.64
CA GLU A 463 -26.81 19.13 9.28
C GLU A 463 -26.57 17.62 9.29
N ILE A 464 -27.40 16.90 8.54
CA ILE A 464 -27.36 15.46 8.43
C ILE A 464 -27.22 15.12 6.95
N ILE A 465 -26.11 14.48 6.61
CA ILE A 465 -25.73 14.21 5.23
C ILE A 465 -25.55 12.69 5.10
N GLN A 466 -26.35 12.06 4.25
CA GLN A 466 -26.45 10.59 4.21
C GLN A 466 -26.19 10.03 2.81
N PHE A 467 -25.39 8.97 2.76
CA PHE A 467 -25.19 8.15 1.57
C PHE A 467 -25.53 6.70 1.90
N THR A 468 -26.50 6.16 1.17
CA THR A 468 -27.12 4.88 1.47
C THR A 468 -27.44 4.13 0.17
N ARG A 469 -27.98 2.92 0.31
CA ARG A 469 -28.56 2.19 -0.82
C ARG A 469 -29.65 2.98 -1.57
N GLN A 470 -30.26 4.02 -1.00
CA GLN A 470 -31.20 4.89 -1.72
C GLN A 470 -30.53 5.85 -2.72
N GLN A 471 -29.24 6.17 -2.54
CA GLN A 471 -28.45 7.01 -3.45
C GLN A 471 -27.59 6.16 -4.39
N TYR A 472 -27.26 4.92 -4.00
CA TYR A 472 -26.37 4.07 -4.76
C TYR A 472 -26.86 2.62 -4.84
N ALA A 473 -26.91 2.08 -6.05
CA ALA A 473 -27.21 0.67 -6.28
C ALA A 473 -26.41 0.14 -7.46
N TRP A 474 -25.65 -0.92 -7.21
CA TRP A 474 -24.89 -1.64 -8.22
C TRP A 474 -25.74 -2.72 -8.88
N ARG A 475 -25.65 -2.84 -10.21
CA ARG A 475 -26.13 -4.00 -10.96
C ARG A 475 -24.94 -4.87 -11.33
N ASP A 476 -24.98 -6.09 -10.84
CA ASP A 476 -23.98 -7.12 -11.11
C ASP A 476 -24.33 -7.83 -12.42
N GLU A 477 -23.58 -7.54 -13.48
CA GLU A 477 -23.83 -8.02 -14.85
C GLU A 477 -22.52 -8.40 -15.56
N GLY A 478 -21.58 -8.96 -14.80
CA GLY A 478 -20.26 -9.34 -15.30
C GLY A 478 -19.50 -8.14 -15.90
N PRO A 479 -18.94 -8.25 -17.13
CA PRO A 479 -18.21 -7.14 -17.78
C PRO A 479 -19.08 -5.90 -18.01
N ASN A 480 -20.40 -6.07 -18.01
CA ASN A 480 -21.36 -4.98 -18.18
C ASN A 480 -21.87 -4.42 -16.85
N GLY A 481 -21.30 -4.80 -15.71
CA GLY A 481 -21.70 -4.26 -14.40
C GLY A 481 -21.63 -2.73 -14.35
N HIS A 482 -22.59 -2.09 -13.71
CA HIS A 482 -22.65 -0.63 -13.58
C HIS A 482 -23.58 -0.19 -12.44
N PRO A 483 -23.46 1.05 -11.96
CA PRO A 483 -24.49 1.59 -11.07
C PRO A 483 -25.80 1.82 -11.84
N ILE A 484 -26.88 1.17 -11.40
CA ILE A 484 -28.25 1.53 -11.84
C ILE A 484 -28.77 2.77 -11.13
N ARG A 485 -28.08 3.20 -10.08
CA ARG A 485 -28.31 4.45 -9.37
C ARG A 485 -26.98 4.93 -8.81
N SER A 486 -26.62 6.18 -9.13
CA SER A 486 -25.42 6.85 -8.69
C SER A 486 -25.76 8.33 -8.48
N LEU A 487 -26.22 8.65 -7.26
CA LEU A 487 -26.66 9.99 -6.88
C LEU A 487 -25.78 10.54 -5.75
N PRO A 488 -25.60 11.88 -5.67
CA PRO A 488 -24.95 12.50 -4.53
C PRO A 488 -25.63 12.16 -3.18
N PRO A 489 -24.91 12.29 -2.05
CA PRO A 489 -25.50 12.19 -0.72
C PRO A 489 -26.71 13.12 -0.54
N THR A 490 -27.68 12.70 0.27
CA THR A 490 -28.83 13.54 0.62
C THR A 490 -28.52 14.44 1.80
N TYR A 491 -28.96 15.69 1.74
CA TYR A 491 -28.76 16.72 2.75
C TYR A 491 -30.09 17.06 3.40
N PHE A 492 -30.12 17.10 4.73
CA PHE A 492 -31.23 17.66 5.49
C PHE A 492 -30.74 18.36 6.75
N ARG A 493 -31.52 19.34 7.20
CA ARG A 493 -31.29 20.07 8.46
C ARG A 493 -32.43 19.76 9.41
N GLY A 494 -32.10 19.59 10.68
CA GLY A 494 -33.08 19.44 11.73
C GLY A 494 -32.56 19.97 13.05
N ASP A 495 -33.48 20.22 13.98
CA ASP A 495 -33.11 20.51 15.36
C ASP A 495 -32.29 19.35 15.95
N ALA A 496 -31.36 19.68 16.83
CA ALA A 496 -30.58 18.70 17.55
C ALA A 496 -31.49 17.66 18.20
N SER A 497 -31.24 16.39 17.88
CA SER A 497 -32.10 15.28 18.28
C SER A 497 -31.44 14.41 19.35
N ALA A 498 -32.26 13.76 20.17
CA ALA A 498 -31.81 12.76 21.14
C ALA A 498 -31.19 11.52 20.46
N SER A 499 -31.56 11.24 19.20
CA SER A 499 -30.96 10.16 18.42
C SER A 499 -31.06 10.42 16.92
N TYR A 500 -30.04 9.97 16.19
CA TYR A 500 -29.95 10.02 14.73
C TYR A 500 -30.10 8.62 14.14
N LEU A 501 -30.87 8.48 13.07
CA LEU A 501 -31.07 7.21 12.38
C LEU A 501 -29.89 6.94 11.44
N LEU A 502 -29.29 5.77 11.55
CA LEU A 502 -28.28 5.26 10.63
C LEU A 502 -28.88 4.11 9.83
N PRO A 503 -29.27 4.31 8.55
CA PRO A 503 -29.79 3.24 7.71
C PRO A 503 -28.81 2.05 7.58
N PRO A 504 -29.26 0.85 7.18
CA PRO A 504 -28.35 -0.25 6.88
C PRO A 504 -27.38 0.15 5.76
N TYR A 505 -26.12 -0.29 5.84
CA TYR A 505 -25.06 0.06 4.87
C TYR A 505 -25.09 1.55 4.48
N SER A 506 -24.76 2.39 5.45
CA SER A 506 -24.79 3.84 5.26
C SER A 506 -23.56 4.54 5.82
N LEU A 507 -23.26 5.67 5.18
CA LEU A 507 -22.46 6.74 5.72
C LEU A 507 -23.39 7.88 6.11
N THR A 508 -23.22 8.41 7.32
CA THR A 508 -23.96 9.57 7.83
C THR A 508 -22.98 10.54 8.46
N VAL A 509 -22.93 11.76 7.93
CA VAL A 509 -22.23 12.88 8.55
C VAL A 509 -23.21 13.71 9.36
N LEU A 510 -22.89 13.96 10.63
CA LEU A 510 -23.60 14.89 11.51
C LEU A 510 -22.71 16.10 11.74
N ARG A 511 -23.12 17.30 11.30
CA ARG A 511 -22.35 18.53 11.44
C ARG A 511 -23.16 19.57 12.21
N GLY A 512 -22.59 20.13 13.28
CA GLY A 512 -23.28 21.11 14.09
C GLY A 512 -22.39 21.75 15.15
N ARG A 513 -23.02 22.55 16.02
CA ARG A 513 -22.35 23.21 17.14
C ARG A 513 -22.77 22.59 18.46
N LEU A 514 -21.95 22.80 19.49
CA LEU A 514 -22.30 22.51 20.87
C LEU A 514 -22.87 23.78 21.52
N PRO A 515 -23.57 23.69 22.65
CA PRO A 515 -23.94 24.87 23.43
C PRO A 515 -22.70 25.71 23.73
N ASP A 516 -22.82 27.04 23.67
CA ASP A 516 -21.76 27.94 24.10
C ASP A 516 -21.40 27.61 25.57
N SER A 517 -20.15 27.24 25.81
CA SER A 517 -19.63 27.07 27.17
C SER A 517 -19.55 28.46 27.81
N HIS A 518 -20.41 28.75 28.78
CA HIS A 518 -20.22 29.86 29.70
C HIS A 518 -19.03 29.61 30.63
#